data_AF-A0A957QPW5-F1
#
_entry.id   AF-A0A957QPW5-F1
#
_cell.length_a   1.000
_cell.length_b   1.000
_cell.length_c   1.000
_cell.angle_alpha   90.00
_cell.angle_beta   90.00
_cell.angle_gamma   90.00
#
_symmetry.space_group_name_H-M   'P 1'
#
loop_
_entity.id
_entity.type
_entity.pdbx_description
1 polymer ?
#
loop_
_entity_poly.entity_id
_entity_poly.type
_entity_poly.pdbx_seq_one_letter_code
_entity_poly.pdbx_strand_id
1 'polypeptide(L)'
;LTPALVSLVEVDLVMANGGQIDTTQLQTLQNGSVTADAVSVTLNALTNPTGSSFYAEAGGQISIPAITSYLGSSGSAHVEFRATDPGSRLNFASLNSVTGNTFTNSMLKIRAENGGVVDLSNVAVIPGGHTQITAAGANSLVDLTDLTLFVRSGRGDTYLEAVSNGHISAPSLTVMRGAGLYLNNTGVLEIPQLTEVSDAFIEATFTAPALTTLTNINGSELVARNGALIQLPSLTSYVGSTAAVDTRFLATGFNSTVSLPALTTLSGNTFANSELLIRAEGGGLVEIPALPSITTGNTQVEVEGSISHVDLSGLENFSRTTLGQSFVSVGSNATLSLATTTTTFTDVDLAIANNAIVNAGELYLDTDADLTAVGTLATDVVNNHVVTTGNSIALLNLAGDYTQLAGGSLRVDIRDDHPAVGFDRYTMTGNVSLAGTVRLVFTPGFTPQTGDSYNFLTIDGTLAGQFTTVIIENLDNGLSVELTYTSDAVIAEIVSVP
;
A
#
# COMPACT_ATOMS: atom_id res chain seq x y z
N LEU A 1 -29.56 19.29 40.35
CA LEU A 1 -30.65 18.30 40.08
C LEU A 1 -31.42 18.10 41.39
N THR A 2 -32.61 17.48 41.38
CA THR A 2 -33.25 17.12 42.66
C THR A 2 -32.44 16.00 43.34
N PRO A 3 -32.39 15.91 44.67
CA PRO A 3 -31.60 14.88 45.37
C PRO A 3 -31.96 13.43 45.02
N ALA A 4 -33.13 13.20 44.43
CA ALA A 4 -33.59 11.87 44.00
C ALA A 4 -33.20 11.52 42.56
N LEU A 5 -32.74 12.49 41.75
CA LEU A 5 -32.43 12.27 40.35
C LEU A 5 -30.97 11.80 40.17
N VAL A 6 -30.81 10.47 40.15
CA VAL A 6 -29.52 9.78 40.07
C VAL A 6 -29.18 9.27 38.65
N SER A 7 -30.14 9.28 37.73
CA SER A 7 -30.01 8.73 36.37
C SER A 7 -30.52 9.69 35.33
N LEU A 8 -29.77 9.86 34.25
CA LEU A 8 -30.12 10.64 33.07
C LEU A 8 -29.93 9.80 31.80
N VAL A 9 -30.84 9.94 30.84
CA VAL A 9 -30.82 9.25 29.54
C VAL A 9 -31.13 10.28 28.47
N GLU A 10 -30.25 10.44 27.48
CA GLU A 10 -30.39 11.41 26.37
C GLU A 10 -30.59 12.85 26.89
N VAL A 11 -29.89 13.20 27.97
CA VAL A 11 -29.91 14.55 28.56
C VAL A 11 -28.55 15.19 28.46
N ASP A 12 -28.53 16.43 27.99
CA ASP A 12 -27.36 17.28 27.94
C ASP A 12 -27.33 18.21 29.17
N LEU A 13 -26.24 18.13 29.94
CA LEU A 13 -25.96 19.02 31.05
C LEU A 13 -24.95 20.06 30.61
N VAL A 14 -25.39 21.30 30.42
CA VAL A 14 -24.51 22.42 30.08
C VAL A 14 -24.32 23.31 31.31
N MET A 15 -23.08 23.41 31.78
CA MET A 15 -22.68 24.30 32.87
C MET A 15 -21.73 25.34 32.31
N ALA A 16 -22.18 26.59 32.30
CA ALA A 16 -21.42 27.75 31.85
C ALA A 16 -21.24 28.75 33.00
N ASN A 17 -20.39 29.75 32.80
CA ASN A 17 -20.09 30.77 33.80
C ASN A 17 -21.38 31.42 34.37
N GLY A 18 -21.59 31.30 35.69
CA GLY A 18 -22.77 31.79 36.41
C GLY A 18 -23.91 30.77 36.58
N GLY A 19 -23.83 29.59 35.96
CA GLY A 19 -24.77 28.48 36.14
C GLY A 19 -24.16 27.33 36.94
N GLN A 20 -24.91 26.78 37.90
CA GLN A 20 -24.53 25.55 38.62
C GLN A 20 -25.63 24.50 38.51
N ILE A 21 -25.26 23.28 38.14
CA ILE A 21 -26.12 22.11 38.24
C ILE A 21 -25.52 21.19 39.30
N ASP A 22 -26.24 20.99 40.41
CA ASP A 22 -25.83 19.99 41.40
C ASP A 22 -25.91 18.58 40.80
N THR A 23 -24.74 17.97 40.61
CA THR A 23 -24.51 16.64 40.04
C THR A 23 -23.97 15.65 41.08
N THR A 24 -23.96 16.02 42.36
CA THR A 24 -23.33 15.21 43.43
C THR A 24 -23.94 13.82 43.57
N GLN A 25 -25.22 13.65 43.25
CA GLN A 25 -25.94 12.38 43.29
C GLN A 25 -26.04 11.65 41.94
N LEU A 26 -25.53 12.22 40.84
CA LEU A 26 -25.63 11.61 39.51
C LEU A 26 -24.77 10.36 39.42
N GLN A 27 -25.39 9.19 39.24
CA GLN A 27 -24.73 7.89 39.16
C GLN A 27 -24.62 7.38 37.73
N THR A 28 -25.64 7.64 36.90
CA THR A 28 -25.71 7.14 35.53
C THR A 28 -26.06 8.25 34.54
N LEU A 29 -25.36 8.28 33.42
CA LEU A 29 -25.63 9.12 32.27
C LEU A 29 -25.56 8.22 31.03
N GLN A 30 -26.63 8.12 30.26
CA GLN A 30 -26.68 7.26 29.08
C GLN A 30 -26.98 8.09 27.84
N ASN A 31 -26.14 8.01 26.82
CA ASN A 31 -26.31 8.73 25.54
C ASN A 31 -26.57 10.25 25.70
N GLY A 32 -26.13 10.83 26.82
CA GLY A 32 -26.26 12.26 27.10
C GLY A 32 -24.92 12.96 26.99
N SER A 33 -24.84 14.19 27.49
CA SER A 33 -23.56 14.89 27.56
C SER A 33 -23.39 15.74 28.81
N VAL A 34 -22.13 16.04 29.13
CA VAL A 34 -21.77 17.06 30.11
C VAL A 34 -20.83 18.05 29.45
N THR A 35 -21.21 19.32 29.45
CA THR A 35 -20.39 20.44 29.00
C THR A 35 -20.01 21.31 30.18
N ALA A 36 -18.72 21.56 30.35
CA ALA A 36 -18.15 22.54 31.25
C ALA A 36 -17.52 23.66 30.42
N ASP A 37 -18.18 24.81 30.36
CA ASP A 37 -17.74 26.02 29.66
C ASP A 37 -17.23 27.04 30.69
N ALA A 38 -15.91 27.24 30.73
CA ALA A 38 -15.22 28.12 31.68
C ALA A 38 -15.51 27.84 33.18
N VAL A 39 -15.92 26.62 33.53
CA VAL A 39 -16.24 26.19 34.91
C VAL A 39 -15.61 24.84 35.24
N SER A 40 -15.44 24.52 36.53
CA SER A 40 -15.00 23.19 36.98
C SER A 40 -16.17 22.36 37.49
N VAL A 41 -16.28 21.12 37.01
CA VAL A 41 -17.33 20.15 37.33
C VAL A 41 -16.67 18.87 37.83
N THR A 42 -17.17 18.33 38.95
CA THR A 42 -16.73 17.03 39.47
C THR A 42 -17.92 16.10 39.63
N LEU A 43 -17.90 14.98 38.90
CA LEU A 43 -18.98 13.99 38.88
C LEU A 43 -18.63 12.83 39.83
N ASN A 44 -18.61 13.11 41.14
CA ASN A 44 -18.08 12.19 42.16
C ASN A 44 -18.81 10.84 42.23
N ALA A 45 -20.12 10.83 41.96
CA ALA A 45 -20.94 9.61 42.05
C ALA A 45 -21.11 8.89 40.71
N LEU A 46 -20.64 9.48 39.60
CA LEU A 46 -20.89 8.94 38.27
C LEU A 46 -20.03 7.70 38.04
N THR A 47 -20.69 6.58 37.79
CA THR A 47 -20.06 5.26 37.61
C THR A 47 -20.42 4.62 36.28
N ASN A 48 -21.53 5.04 35.66
CA ASN A 48 -21.97 4.50 34.37
C ASN A 48 -22.34 5.62 33.38
N PRO A 49 -21.35 6.13 32.62
CA PRO A 49 -21.56 7.15 31.58
C PRO A 49 -21.74 6.57 30.16
N THR A 50 -22.37 5.40 30.01
CA THR A 50 -22.44 4.68 28.71
C THR A 50 -22.90 5.57 27.55
N GLY A 51 -22.14 5.59 26.45
CA GLY A 51 -22.45 6.35 25.25
C GLY A 51 -22.52 7.87 25.43
N SER A 52 -22.00 8.40 26.54
CA SER A 52 -22.12 9.81 26.88
C SER A 52 -20.91 10.63 26.49
N SER A 53 -21.14 11.88 26.08
CA SER A 53 -20.09 12.81 25.68
C SER A 53 -19.66 13.74 26.83
N PHE A 54 -18.41 14.17 26.82
CA PHE A 54 -17.84 15.12 27.78
C PHE A 54 -17.10 16.23 27.04
N TYR A 55 -17.45 17.48 27.32
CA TYR A 55 -16.92 18.66 26.67
C TYR A 55 -16.34 19.62 27.72
N ALA A 56 -15.05 19.88 27.66
CA ALA A 56 -14.35 20.89 28.43
C ALA A 56 -13.93 22.03 27.47
N GLU A 57 -14.51 23.21 27.65
CA GLU A 57 -14.38 24.32 26.69
C GLU A 57 -14.02 25.61 27.42
N ALA A 58 -13.29 26.52 26.74
CA ALA A 58 -12.95 27.84 27.26
C ALA A 58 -12.35 27.85 28.69
N GLY A 59 -11.49 26.89 29.01
CA GLY A 59 -10.86 26.74 30.34
C GLY A 59 -11.66 25.88 31.33
N GLY A 60 -12.76 25.26 30.88
CA GLY A 60 -13.60 24.39 31.70
C GLY A 60 -12.92 23.06 32.04
N GLN A 61 -13.26 22.47 33.19
CA GLN A 61 -12.66 21.22 33.65
C GLN A 61 -13.72 20.24 34.10
N ILE A 62 -13.63 18.98 33.65
CA ILE A 62 -14.48 17.89 34.11
C ILE A 62 -13.59 16.82 34.76
N SER A 63 -13.89 16.47 36.00
CA SER A 63 -13.26 15.36 36.71
C SER A 63 -14.27 14.27 37.04
N ILE A 64 -13.95 13.03 36.70
CA ILE A 64 -14.82 11.86 36.85
C ILE A 64 -14.05 10.75 37.58
N PRO A 65 -13.92 10.84 38.91
CA PRO A 65 -12.99 9.99 39.67
C PRO A 65 -13.49 8.56 39.89
N ALA A 66 -14.78 8.27 39.69
CA ALA A 66 -15.38 6.99 40.07
C ALA A 66 -15.58 6.00 38.92
N ILE A 67 -15.31 6.40 37.66
CA ILE A 67 -15.46 5.48 36.52
C ILE A 67 -14.22 4.61 36.36
N THR A 68 -14.42 3.30 36.23
CA THR A 68 -13.34 2.33 35.98
C THR A 68 -13.35 1.79 34.56
N SER A 69 -14.50 1.87 33.89
CA SER A 69 -14.67 1.50 32.50
C SER A 69 -15.64 2.45 31.77
N TYR A 70 -15.45 2.58 30.47
CA TYR A 70 -16.33 3.33 29.59
C TYR A 70 -16.77 2.44 28.41
N LEU A 71 -18.05 2.52 28.07
CA LEU A 71 -18.64 1.87 26.91
C LEU A 71 -19.20 2.95 25.98
N GLY A 72 -18.73 2.98 24.73
CA GLY A 72 -19.26 3.86 23.69
C GLY A 72 -20.70 3.54 23.30
N SER A 73 -21.26 4.35 22.41
CA SER A 73 -22.64 4.16 21.96
C SER A 73 -22.78 2.99 21.00
N SER A 74 -23.93 2.31 21.07
CA SER A 74 -24.40 1.38 20.02
C SER A 74 -25.34 2.07 19.02
N GLY A 75 -25.59 3.37 19.18
CA GLY A 75 -26.34 4.19 18.24
C GLY A 75 -25.45 4.73 17.11
N SER A 76 -26.09 5.27 16.07
CA SER A 76 -25.39 5.80 14.89
C SER A 76 -24.66 7.13 15.12
N ALA A 77 -24.87 7.78 16.27
CA ALA A 77 -24.21 9.03 16.61
C ALA A 77 -22.77 8.80 17.06
N HIS A 78 -21.89 9.76 16.74
CA HIS A 78 -20.59 9.83 17.39
C HIS A 78 -20.77 10.22 18.86
N VAL A 79 -19.83 9.79 19.69
CA VAL A 79 -19.70 10.24 21.07
C VAL A 79 -18.34 10.88 21.24
N GLU A 80 -18.20 11.87 22.11
CA GLU A 80 -17.00 12.69 22.12
C GLU A 80 -16.50 13.01 23.52
N PHE A 81 -15.19 12.85 23.72
CA PHE A 81 -14.41 13.44 24.81
C PHE A 81 -13.58 14.57 24.20
N ARG A 82 -14.01 15.82 24.36
CA ARG A 82 -13.30 16.97 23.81
C ARG A 82 -12.84 17.92 24.92
N ALA A 83 -11.56 18.24 24.93
CA ALA A 83 -11.01 19.37 25.65
C ALA A 83 -10.46 20.38 24.62
N THR A 84 -11.04 21.58 24.57
CA THR A 84 -10.60 22.65 23.67
C THR A 84 -10.30 23.93 24.41
N ASP A 85 -9.29 24.66 23.96
CA ASP A 85 -8.77 25.92 24.51
C ASP A 85 -7.85 25.74 25.74
N PRO A 86 -6.95 26.72 26.01
CA PRO A 86 -6.05 26.65 27.14
C PRO A 86 -6.77 26.52 28.49
N GLY A 87 -6.30 25.59 29.31
CA GLY A 87 -6.85 25.32 30.65
C GLY A 87 -8.03 24.35 30.67
N SER A 88 -8.57 23.99 29.49
CA SER A 88 -9.63 22.99 29.41
C SER A 88 -9.10 21.59 29.68
N ARG A 89 -9.76 20.83 30.56
CA ARG A 89 -9.30 19.49 30.95
C ARG A 89 -10.43 18.50 31.15
N LEU A 90 -10.31 17.33 30.56
CA LEU A 90 -11.03 16.12 30.97
C LEU A 90 -10.09 15.25 31.80
N ASN A 91 -10.51 14.83 33.00
CA ASN A 91 -9.73 14.01 33.91
C ASN A 91 -10.49 12.75 34.33
N PHE A 92 -9.95 11.60 33.92
CA PHE A 92 -10.49 10.26 34.18
C PHE A 92 -9.57 9.44 35.10
N ALA A 93 -9.36 9.92 36.32
CA ALA A 93 -8.34 9.42 37.26
C ALA A 93 -8.41 7.92 37.62
N SER A 94 -9.52 7.23 37.39
CA SER A 94 -9.69 5.80 37.69
C SER A 94 -10.04 4.95 36.47
N LEU A 95 -10.14 5.55 35.28
CA LEU A 95 -10.61 4.87 34.09
C LEU A 95 -9.53 3.94 33.55
N ASN A 96 -9.80 2.64 33.55
CA ASN A 96 -8.83 1.62 33.16
C ASN A 96 -9.09 1.03 31.77
N SER A 97 -10.34 0.98 31.33
CA SER A 97 -10.71 0.42 30.03
C SER A 97 -11.74 1.28 29.29
N VAL A 98 -11.50 1.49 28.00
CA VAL A 98 -12.39 2.25 27.12
C VAL A 98 -12.76 1.36 25.94
N THR A 99 -14.05 1.04 25.78
CA THR A 99 -14.56 0.42 24.54
C THR A 99 -15.21 1.51 23.70
N GLY A 100 -14.80 1.63 22.44
CA GLY A 100 -15.35 2.62 21.50
C GLY A 100 -16.80 2.35 21.12
N ASN A 101 -17.31 3.14 20.17
CA ASN A 101 -18.65 2.91 19.63
C ASN A 101 -18.72 1.60 18.84
N THR A 102 -19.92 1.04 18.69
CA THR A 102 -20.11 -0.27 18.01
C THR A 102 -20.98 -0.21 16.77
N PHE A 103 -21.72 0.87 16.56
CA PHE A 103 -22.49 1.05 15.33
C PHE A 103 -21.56 1.38 14.15
N THR A 104 -21.80 0.78 12.99
CA THR A 104 -21.02 0.98 11.76
C THR A 104 -20.81 2.47 11.45
N ASN A 105 -19.57 2.89 11.22
CA ASN A 105 -19.19 4.28 10.92
C ASN A 105 -19.53 5.32 12.02
N SER A 106 -19.89 4.88 13.23
CA SER A 106 -19.93 5.74 14.42
C SER A 106 -18.63 5.57 15.21
N MET A 107 -18.17 6.60 15.92
CA MET A 107 -16.88 6.59 16.61
C MET A 107 -17.01 7.26 17.98
N LEU A 108 -16.26 6.75 18.95
CA LEU A 108 -15.82 7.55 20.09
C LEU A 108 -14.68 8.45 19.61
N LYS A 109 -14.86 9.77 19.69
CA LYS A 109 -13.84 10.76 19.34
C LYS A 109 -13.21 11.29 20.63
N ILE A 110 -11.91 11.14 20.78
CA ILE A 110 -11.13 11.64 21.92
C ILE A 110 -10.22 12.73 21.38
N ARG A 111 -10.46 13.98 21.80
CA ARG A 111 -9.89 15.17 21.16
C ARG A 111 -9.32 16.15 22.18
N ALA A 112 -8.04 16.43 22.04
CA ALA A 112 -7.38 17.56 22.69
C ALA A 112 -7.08 18.61 21.61
N GLU A 113 -7.67 19.79 21.73
CA GLU A 113 -7.63 20.84 20.70
C GLU A 113 -7.19 22.19 21.30
N ASN A 114 -6.41 22.97 20.56
CA ASN A 114 -6.03 24.35 20.90
C ASN A 114 -5.52 24.58 22.34
N GLY A 115 -4.75 23.65 22.91
CA GLY A 115 -4.20 23.73 24.27
C GLY A 115 -5.01 23.00 25.35
N GLY A 116 -6.05 22.25 24.97
CA GLY A 116 -6.82 21.39 25.86
C GLY A 116 -6.10 20.09 26.25
N VAL A 117 -6.52 19.48 27.35
CA VAL A 117 -5.94 18.23 27.86
C VAL A 117 -7.02 17.17 28.09
N VAL A 118 -6.82 15.98 27.53
CA VAL A 118 -7.61 14.78 27.85
C VAL A 118 -6.71 13.78 28.57
N ASP A 119 -6.92 13.64 29.88
CA ASP A 119 -6.13 12.76 30.75
C ASP A 119 -6.79 11.39 30.86
N LEU A 120 -6.20 10.43 30.16
CA LEU A 120 -6.54 9.01 30.14
C LEU A 120 -5.33 8.18 30.61
N SER A 121 -4.47 8.77 31.44
CA SER A 121 -3.17 8.20 31.84
C SER A 121 -3.27 6.79 32.45
N ASN A 122 -4.40 6.45 33.07
CA ASN A 122 -4.66 5.14 33.70
C ASN A 122 -5.36 4.13 32.78
N VAL A 123 -5.71 4.50 31.54
CA VAL A 123 -6.37 3.60 30.58
C VAL A 123 -5.35 2.58 30.10
N ALA A 124 -5.46 1.36 30.61
CA ALA A 124 -4.56 0.27 30.25
C ALA A 124 -4.89 -0.34 28.88
N VAL A 125 -6.17 -0.38 28.50
CA VAL A 125 -6.63 -1.06 27.27
C VAL A 125 -7.81 -0.37 26.60
N ILE A 126 -7.77 -0.37 25.26
CA ILE A 126 -8.93 -0.14 24.38
C ILE A 126 -9.18 -1.45 23.63
N PRO A 127 -10.02 -2.36 24.16
CA PRO A 127 -10.11 -3.73 23.67
C PRO A 127 -10.98 -3.89 22.42
N GLY A 128 -11.68 -2.83 22.00
CA GLY A 128 -12.60 -2.88 20.87
C GLY A 128 -13.39 -1.59 20.69
N GLY A 129 -14.35 -1.65 19.77
CA GLY A 129 -15.13 -0.52 19.27
C GLY A 129 -14.37 0.31 18.23
N HIS A 130 -15.02 1.36 17.76
CA HIS A 130 -14.43 2.36 16.87
C HIS A 130 -14.05 3.60 17.69
N THR A 131 -12.77 3.97 17.66
CA THR A 131 -12.22 5.06 18.48
C THR A 131 -11.22 5.88 17.68
N GLN A 132 -11.45 7.18 17.57
CA GLN A 132 -10.50 8.13 17.01
C GLN A 132 -9.86 8.91 18.14
N ILE A 133 -8.52 8.97 18.18
CA ILE A 133 -7.80 9.77 19.17
C ILE A 133 -6.94 10.78 18.45
N THR A 134 -7.22 12.06 18.68
CA THR A 134 -6.57 13.18 18.01
C THR A 134 -6.05 14.20 19.01
N ALA A 135 -4.80 14.66 18.83
CA ALA A 135 -4.26 15.84 19.51
C ALA A 135 -3.86 16.88 18.47
N ALA A 136 -4.46 18.08 18.54
CA ALA A 136 -4.28 19.12 17.55
C ALA A 136 -4.02 20.49 18.19
N GLY A 137 -2.95 21.16 17.80
CA GLY A 137 -2.59 22.49 18.31
C GLY A 137 -1.55 22.45 19.42
N ALA A 138 -0.83 23.56 19.58
CA ALA A 138 0.21 23.68 20.59
C ALA A 138 -0.33 23.46 22.02
N ASN A 139 0.41 22.70 22.83
CA ASN A 139 0.04 22.31 24.20
C ASN A 139 -1.22 21.43 24.31
N SER A 140 -1.79 20.96 23.20
CA SER A 140 -2.86 19.96 23.23
C SER A 140 -2.29 18.60 23.59
N LEU A 141 -2.85 17.93 24.59
CA LEU A 141 -2.37 16.64 25.08
C LEU A 141 -3.50 15.62 25.20
N VAL A 142 -3.33 14.46 24.60
CA VAL A 142 -4.01 13.23 25.04
C VAL A 142 -2.98 12.34 25.74
N ASP A 143 -3.19 12.11 27.03
CA ASP A 143 -2.30 11.28 27.85
C ASP A 143 -2.84 9.86 27.93
N LEU A 144 -2.09 8.89 27.38
CA LEU A 144 -2.37 7.45 27.35
C LEU A 144 -1.19 6.66 27.95
N THR A 145 -0.55 7.20 28.99
CA THR A 145 0.70 6.66 29.57
C THR A 145 0.67 5.15 29.83
N ASP A 146 -0.42 4.61 30.39
CA ASP A 146 -0.55 3.19 30.71
C ASP A 146 -1.14 2.33 29.58
N LEU A 147 -1.50 2.92 28.43
CA LEU A 147 -2.15 2.18 27.34
C LEU A 147 -1.20 1.17 26.73
N THR A 148 -1.58 -0.10 26.76
CA THR A 148 -0.77 -1.21 26.21
C THR A 148 -1.36 -1.82 24.94
N LEU A 149 -2.68 -1.72 24.77
CA LEU A 149 -3.43 -2.39 23.71
C LEU A 149 -4.50 -1.47 23.13
N PHE A 150 -4.53 -1.34 21.80
CA PHE A 150 -5.56 -0.61 21.08
C PHE A 150 -6.13 -1.41 19.90
N VAL A 151 -7.38 -1.84 20.02
CA VAL A 151 -8.02 -2.75 19.06
C VAL A 151 -9.30 -2.13 18.51
N ARG A 152 -9.50 -2.27 17.19
CA ARG A 152 -10.79 -2.05 16.53
C ARG A 152 -11.64 -3.31 16.58
N SER A 153 -12.95 -3.17 16.74
CA SER A 153 -13.92 -4.22 16.44
C SER A 153 -15.03 -3.70 15.53
N GLY A 154 -15.41 -4.44 14.49
CA GLY A 154 -16.48 -4.02 13.56
C GLY A 154 -15.97 -3.12 12.44
N ARG A 155 -16.86 -2.38 11.78
CA ARG A 155 -16.54 -1.50 10.63
C ARG A 155 -16.68 -0.03 11.04
N GLY A 156 -15.56 0.62 11.32
CA GLY A 156 -15.48 2.05 11.62
C GLY A 156 -14.03 2.47 11.81
N ASP A 157 -13.75 3.74 11.58
CA ASP A 157 -12.40 4.26 11.63
C ASP A 157 -11.88 4.26 13.07
N THR A 158 -10.68 3.70 13.23
CA THR A 158 -9.97 3.65 14.51
C THR A 158 -8.52 4.03 14.26
N TYR A 159 -8.02 5.09 14.90
CA TYR A 159 -6.66 5.56 14.69
C TYR A 159 -6.12 6.47 15.80
N LEU A 160 -4.80 6.67 15.78
CA LEU A 160 -4.10 7.73 16.48
C LEU A 160 -3.61 8.79 15.47
N GLU A 161 -3.80 10.07 15.80
CA GLU A 161 -3.30 11.18 14.99
C GLU A 161 -2.87 12.37 15.87
N ALA A 162 -1.61 12.79 15.75
CA ALA A 162 -1.13 14.03 16.34
C ALA A 162 -0.75 15.02 15.23
N VAL A 163 -1.24 16.27 15.33
CA VAL A 163 -1.04 17.32 14.31
C VAL A 163 -0.83 18.69 14.95
N SER A 164 -0.24 19.63 14.20
CA SER A 164 -0.18 21.06 14.57
C SER A 164 0.39 21.36 15.97
N ASN A 165 1.40 20.60 16.38
CA ASN A 165 2.10 20.56 17.67
C ASN A 165 1.29 19.96 18.83
N GLY A 166 0.23 19.22 18.52
CA GLY A 166 -0.46 18.38 19.48
C GLY A 166 0.39 17.16 19.84
N HIS A 167 0.15 16.63 21.04
CA HIS A 167 0.90 15.51 21.60
C HIS A 167 -0.04 14.39 22.05
N ILE A 168 0.25 13.17 21.59
CA ILE A 168 -0.30 11.94 22.15
C ILE A 168 0.86 11.22 22.84
N SER A 169 0.74 11.02 24.16
CA SER A 169 1.71 10.26 24.96
C SER A 169 1.20 8.84 25.15
N ALA A 170 1.85 7.84 24.55
CA ALA A 170 1.51 6.43 24.72
C ALA A 170 2.77 5.54 24.85
N PRO A 171 3.67 5.84 25.83
CA PRO A 171 4.97 5.18 25.99
C PRO A 171 4.90 3.67 26.22
N SER A 172 3.78 3.15 26.74
CA SER A 172 3.57 1.73 27.05
C SER A 172 2.84 0.96 25.93
N LEU A 173 2.47 1.62 24.82
CA LEU A 173 1.68 1.01 23.77
C LEU A 173 2.53 0.03 22.96
N THR A 174 2.14 -1.25 22.97
CA THR A 174 2.91 -2.32 22.32
C THR A 174 2.17 -2.92 21.12
N VAL A 175 0.84 -2.89 21.12
CA VAL A 175 -0.01 -3.56 20.13
C VAL A 175 -1.17 -2.68 19.67
N MET A 176 -1.30 -2.54 18.35
CA MET A 176 -2.47 -2.00 17.66
C MET A 176 -3.00 -3.03 16.66
N ARG A 177 -4.32 -3.32 16.69
CA ARG A 177 -4.97 -4.25 15.75
C ARG A 177 -6.22 -3.64 15.14
N GLY A 178 -6.27 -3.57 13.82
CA GLY A 178 -7.32 -2.88 13.10
C GLY A 178 -7.36 -1.37 13.34
N ALA A 179 -6.40 -0.82 14.10
CA ALA A 179 -6.29 0.59 14.46
C ALA A 179 -5.09 1.19 13.72
N GLY A 180 -5.32 2.24 12.94
CA GLY A 180 -4.31 2.85 12.10
C GLY A 180 -3.49 3.96 12.78
N LEU A 181 -2.46 4.39 12.07
CA LEU A 181 -1.56 5.46 12.47
C LEU A 181 -1.49 6.52 11.38
N TYR A 182 -1.72 7.77 11.77
CA TYR A 182 -1.33 8.93 10.99
C TYR A 182 -0.05 9.55 11.59
N LEU A 183 1.04 9.44 10.85
CA LEU A 183 2.34 9.99 11.18
C LEU A 183 2.52 11.32 10.45
N ASN A 184 2.29 12.41 11.16
CA ASN A 184 2.43 13.76 10.63
C ASN A 184 3.61 14.45 11.34
N ASN A 185 4.54 15.08 10.60
CA ASN A 185 5.67 15.81 11.22
C ASN A 185 5.25 17.06 12.02
N THR A 186 3.97 17.39 12.01
CA THR A 186 3.49 18.58 12.72
C THR A 186 3.11 18.26 14.15
N GLY A 187 2.83 17.00 14.53
CA GLY A 187 2.51 16.61 15.91
C GLY A 187 3.52 15.64 16.50
N VAL A 188 3.33 15.28 17.78
CA VAL A 188 4.18 14.33 18.50
C VAL A 188 3.36 13.11 18.92
N LEU A 189 3.65 11.96 18.32
CA LEU A 189 3.12 10.67 18.73
C LEU A 189 4.23 9.88 19.44
N GLU A 190 4.19 9.81 20.77
CA GLU A 190 5.17 9.09 21.57
C GLU A 190 4.74 7.62 21.75
N ILE A 191 5.28 6.75 20.91
CA ILE A 191 5.00 5.30 20.86
C ILE A 191 6.29 4.44 20.79
N PRO A 192 7.29 4.68 21.66
CA PRO A 192 8.62 4.06 21.57
C PRO A 192 8.65 2.53 21.73
N GLN A 193 7.58 1.91 22.24
CA GLN A 193 7.50 0.46 22.50
C GLN A 193 6.61 -0.30 21.50
N LEU A 194 6.12 0.37 20.45
CA LEU A 194 5.16 -0.24 19.53
C LEU A 194 5.82 -1.35 18.70
N THR A 195 5.30 -2.58 18.82
CA THR A 195 5.85 -3.77 18.15
C THR A 195 4.92 -4.35 17.08
N GLU A 196 3.61 -4.12 17.21
CA GLU A 196 2.58 -4.64 16.29
C GLU A 196 1.60 -3.55 15.85
N VAL A 197 1.38 -3.43 14.54
CA VAL A 197 0.28 -2.68 13.90
C VAL A 197 -0.31 -3.55 12.78
N SER A 198 -1.27 -4.41 13.12
CA SER A 198 -1.84 -5.41 12.20
C SER A 198 -3.25 -5.04 11.73
N ASP A 199 -3.64 -5.54 10.54
CA ASP A 199 -4.94 -5.32 9.90
C ASP A 199 -5.36 -3.83 9.80
N ALA A 200 -4.38 -2.94 9.62
CA ALA A 200 -4.53 -1.50 9.78
C ALA A 200 -3.84 -0.71 8.65
N PHE A 201 -3.71 0.60 8.82
CA PHE A 201 -2.91 1.45 7.95
C PHE A 201 -1.83 2.17 8.77
N ILE A 202 -0.69 2.43 8.14
CA ILE A 202 0.32 3.38 8.61
C ILE A 202 0.51 4.39 7.48
N GLU A 203 -0.02 5.59 7.66
CA GLU A 203 0.09 6.67 6.68
C GLU A 203 0.96 7.78 7.24
N ALA A 204 1.94 8.19 6.45
CA ALA A 204 2.88 9.25 6.80
C ALA A 204 2.82 10.41 5.81
N THR A 205 2.85 11.64 6.33
CA THR A 205 3.03 12.86 5.54
C THR A 205 4.17 13.69 6.09
N PHE A 206 5.02 14.23 5.18
CA PHE A 206 6.26 14.92 5.56
C PHE A 206 7.18 14.02 6.41
N THR A 207 8.16 14.56 7.15
CA THR A 207 9.06 13.73 7.97
C THR A 207 8.31 12.92 9.04
N ALA A 208 8.39 11.59 8.99
CA ALA A 208 7.75 10.72 9.99
C ALA A 208 8.79 10.15 10.98
N PRO A 209 8.37 9.84 12.23
CA PRO A 209 9.25 9.14 13.17
C PRO A 209 9.56 7.73 12.66
N ALA A 210 10.80 7.28 12.86
CA ALA A 210 11.17 5.90 12.57
C ALA A 210 10.50 4.96 13.59
N LEU A 211 9.84 3.90 13.09
CA LEU A 211 9.20 2.89 13.93
C LEU A 211 10.16 1.70 14.15
N THR A 212 11.27 1.96 14.82
CA THR A 212 12.40 1.02 14.91
C THR A 212 12.11 -0.27 15.67
N THR A 213 11.08 -0.29 16.51
CA THR A 213 10.65 -1.46 17.29
C THR A 213 9.59 -2.31 16.60
N LEU A 214 9.04 -1.84 15.48
CA LEU A 214 7.93 -2.49 14.80
C LEU A 214 8.41 -3.73 14.04
N THR A 215 7.86 -4.89 14.39
CA THR A 215 8.24 -6.19 13.82
C THR A 215 7.08 -6.92 13.16
N ASN A 216 5.85 -6.45 13.34
CA ASN A 216 4.66 -7.07 12.78
C ASN A 216 3.70 -6.01 12.24
N ILE A 217 3.46 -6.05 10.93
CA ILE A 217 2.45 -5.24 10.24
C ILE A 217 1.52 -6.09 9.36
N ASN A 218 1.30 -7.35 9.71
CA ASN A 218 0.53 -8.27 8.88
C ASN A 218 -0.87 -7.73 8.59
N GLY A 219 -1.31 -7.88 7.34
CA GLY A 219 -2.60 -7.40 6.85
C GLY A 219 -2.71 -5.87 6.75
N SER A 220 -1.64 -5.13 7.04
CA SER A 220 -1.64 -3.67 7.05
C SER A 220 -1.08 -3.05 5.77
N GLU A 221 -1.45 -1.80 5.51
CA GLU A 221 -0.87 -0.98 4.44
C GLU A 221 0.09 0.09 4.98
N LEU A 222 1.10 0.43 4.17
CA LEU A 222 2.06 1.50 4.37
C LEU A 222 1.89 2.53 3.26
N VAL A 223 1.70 3.80 3.64
CA VAL A 223 1.48 4.88 2.68
C VAL A 223 2.34 6.09 3.05
N ALA A 224 3.41 6.33 2.29
CA ALA A 224 4.25 7.51 2.41
C ALA A 224 3.84 8.56 1.37
N ARG A 225 3.46 9.77 1.83
CA ARG A 225 3.06 10.90 0.96
C ARG A 225 3.87 12.15 1.24
N ASN A 226 3.91 13.04 0.25
CA ASN A 226 4.40 14.42 0.41
C ASN A 226 5.81 14.51 1.04
N GLY A 227 6.74 13.66 0.61
CA GLY A 227 8.13 13.66 1.10
C GLY A 227 8.33 12.89 2.41
N ALA A 228 7.42 11.97 2.75
CA ALA A 228 7.51 11.19 3.97
C ALA A 228 8.44 10.00 3.87
N LEU A 229 9.13 9.68 4.96
CA LEU A 229 9.94 8.46 5.10
C LEU A 229 9.29 7.54 6.15
N ILE A 230 8.74 6.42 5.70
CA ILE A 230 8.38 5.29 6.55
C ILE A 230 9.56 4.32 6.52
N GLN A 231 10.21 4.10 7.66
CA GLN A 231 11.32 3.16 7.77
C GLN A 231 11.05 2.13 8.88
N LEU A 232 11.04 0.85 8.50
CA LEU A 232 10.79 -0.29 9.40
C LEU A 232 12.01 -1.24 9.43
N PRO A 233 13.11 -0.87 10.12
CA PRO A 233 14.37 -1.62 10.06
C PRO A 233 14.33 -2.98 10.77
N SER A 234 13.31 -3.23 11.60
CA SER A 234 13.15 -4.48 12.36
C SER A 234 12.09 -5.42 11.76
N LEU A 235 11.44 -5.03 10.66
CA LEU A 235 10.44 -5.86 9.98
C LEU A 235 11.11 -6.92 9.11
N THR A 236 11.07 -8.17 9.54
CA THR A 236 11.70 -9.29 8.81
C THR A 236 10.72 -10.11 7.96
N SER A 237 9.43 -10.01 8.25
CA SER A 237 8.37 -10.77 7.58
C SER A 237 7.09 -9.95 7.40
N TYR A 238 6.39 -10.18 6.30
CA TYR A 238 5.04 -9.65 6.05
C TYR A 238 4.12 -10.74 5.54
N VAL A 239 2.91 -10.80 6.09
CA VAL A 239 1.80 -11.60 5.56
C VAL A 239 0.66 -10.66 5.20
N GLY A 240 0.25 -10.67 3.93
CA GLY A 240 -0.84 -9.87 3.40
C GLY A 240 -2.21 -10.26 3.97
N SER A 241 -3.21 -9.45 3.61
CA SER A 241 -4.57 -9.59 4.11
C SER A 241 -5.25 -10.86 3.58
N THR A 242 -6.09 -11.46 4.43
CA THR A 242 -7.01 -12.54 4.05
C THR A 242 -8.43 -12.02 3.76
N ALA A 243 -8.65 -10.72 3.94
CA ALA A 243 -9.93 -10.08 3.65
C ALA A 243 -10.00 -9.62 2.19
N ALA A 244 -11.21 -9.38 1.70
CA ALA A 244 -11.48 -8.87 0.35
C ALA A 244 -11.12 -7.38 0.21
N VAL A 245 -9.84 -7.06 0.42
CA VAL A 245 -9.28 -5.71 0.42
C VAL A 245 -7.88 -5.74 -0.15
N ASP A 246 -7.51 -4.72 -0.90
CA ASP A 246 -6.12 -4.54 -1.32
C ASP A 246 -5.32 -3.94 -0.18
N THR A 247 -4.05 -4.35 -0.06
CA THR A 247 -3.08 -3.71 0.82
C THR A 247 -2.01 -3.04 -0.02
N ARG A 248 -1.33 -2.03 0.53
CA ARG A 248 -0.38 -1.21 -0.23
C ARG A 248 0.92 -1.03 0.52
N PHE A 249 2.03 -1.15 -0.19
CA PHE A 249 3.27 -0.44 0.14
C PHE A 249 3.43 0.66 -0.90
N LEU A 250 2.91 1.85 -0.57
CA LEU A 250 2.80 2.97 -1.49
C LEU A 250 3.72 4.11 -1.07
N ALA A 251 4.63 4.50 -1.96
CA ALA A 251 5.34 5.78 -1.88
C ALA A 251 4.87 6.69 -3.01
N THR A 252 4.23 7.81 -2.67
CA THR A 252 3.62 8.71 -3.64
C THR A 252 4.07 10.16 -3.47
N GLY A 253 4.54 10.74 -4.56
CA GLY A 253 5.13 12.08 -4.61
C GLY A 253 6.63 12.10 -4.35
N PHE A 254 7.27 13.20 -4.75
CA PHE A 254 8.71 13.39 -4.66
C PHE A 254 9.23 13.23 -3.23
N ASN A 255 10.35 12.50 -3.08
CA ASN A 255 11.00 12.16 -1.80
C ASN A 255 10.13 11.37 -0.80
N SER A 256 8.97 10.85 -1.21
CA SER A 256 8.25 9.89 -0.39
C SER A 256 8.94 8.54 -0.47
N THR A 257 9.15 7.88 0.67
CA THR A 257 9.90 6.63 0.77
C THR A 257 9.23 5.66 1.74
N VAL A 258 9.05 4.41 1.30
CA VAL A 258 8.78 3.25 2.16
C VAL A 258 10.03 2.37 2.12
N SER A 259 10.71 2.21 3.26
CA SER A 259 11.98 1.49 3.35
C SER A 259 11.88 0.32 4.34
N LEU A 260 12.04 -0.90 3.83
CA LEU A 260 11.89 -2.17 4.53
C LEU A 260 13.20 -2.99 4.42
N PRO A 261 14.34 -2.47 4.93
CA PRO A 261 15.67 -2.99 4.62
C PRO A 261 15.97 -4.39 5.16
N ALA A 262 15.17 -4.88 6.12
CA ALA A 262 15.34 -6.19 6.74
C ALA A 262 14.28 -7.22 6.31
N LEU A 263 13.36 -6.86 5.39
CA LEU A 263 12.26 -7.74 4.99
C LEU A 263 12.80 -8.88 4.11
N THR A 264 12.74 -10.11 4.63
CA THR A 264 13.26 -11.32 3.96
C THR A 264 12.18 -12.32 3.60
N THR A 265 10.97 -12.19 4.16
CA THR A 265 9.83 -13.03 3.81
C THR A 265 8.60 -12.17 3.53
N LEU A 266 7.96 -12.40 2.39
CA LEU A 266 6.75 -11.69 1.98
C LEU A 266 5.74 -12.69 1.42
N SER A 267 4.55 -12.69 2.00
CA SER A 267 3.35 -13.23 1.37
C SER A 267 2.42 -12.09 1.02
N GLY A 268 1.98 -12.01 -0.24
CA GLY A 268 0.94 -11.09 -0.67
C GLY A 268 -0.43 -11.43 -0.08
N ASN A 269 -1.47 -10.76 -0.57
CA ASN A 269 -2.84 -11.03 -0.13
C ASN A 269 -3.33 -12.39 -0.61
N THR A 270 -4.22 -13.02 0.15
CA THR A 270 -4.68 -14.40 -0.14
C THR A 270 -6.16 -14.47 -0.51
N PHE A 271 -6.92 -13.39 -0.36
CA PHE A 271 -8.29 -13.34 -0.84
C PHE A 271 -8.32 -13.21 -2.37
N ALA A 272 -9.23 -13.93 -3.02
CA ALA A 272 -9.35 -13.94 -4.48
C ALA A 272 -9.69 -12.54 -5.02
N ASN A 273 -8.95 -12.07 -6.02
CA ASN A 273 -9.06 -10.71 -6.58
C ASN A 273 -8.75 -9.59 -5.57
N SER A 274 -7.82 -9.85 -4.65
CA SER A 274 -7.16 -8.80 -3.87
C SER A 274 -5.65 -9.00 -3.96
N GLU A 275 -4.89 -7.92 -3.83
CA GLU A 275 -3.43 -7.93 -3.93
C GLU A 275 -2.74 -7.11 -2.84
N LEU A 276 -1.49 -7.47 -2.57
CA LEU A 276 -0.53 -6.50 -2.07
C LEU A 276 0.01 -5.71 -3.27
N LEU A 277 -0.23 -4.41 -3.29
CA LEU A 277 0.33 -3.49 -4.28
C LEU A 277 1.60 -2.83 -3.73
N ILE A 278 2.75 -3.18 -4.30
CA ILE A 278 4.03 -2.50 -4.07
C ILE A 278 4.16 -1.43 -5.14
N ARG A 279 3.96 -0.16 -4.76
CA ARG A 279 3.86 0.94 -5.74
C ARG A 279 4.69 2.15 -5.37
N ALA A 280 5.50 2.61 -6.33
CA ALA A 280 6.12 3.91 -6.29
C ALA A 280 5.50 4.80 -7.37
N GLU A 281 5.03 5.99 -7.00
CA GLU A 281 4.44 6.93 -7.96
C GLU A 281 4.87 8.38 -7.77
N GLY A 282 4.91 9.17 -8.85
CA GLY A 282 5.17 10.60 -8.79
C GLY A 282 6.53 10.99 -8.19
N GLY A 283 7.56 10.15 -8.35
CA GLY A 283 8.88 10.33 -7.75
C GLY A 283 9.04 9.74 -6.36
N GLY A 284 8.15 8.84 -5.95
CA GLY A 284 8.28 8.05 -4.74
C GLY A 284 9.30 6.91 -4.87
N LEU A 285 9.68 6.34 -3.72
CA LEU A 285 10.66 5.27 -3.59
C LEU A 285 10.13 4.15 -2.67
N VAL A 286 10.12 2.91 -3.12
CA VAL A 286 9.88 1.74 -2.26
C VAL A 286 11.12 0.85 -2.25
N GLU A 287 11.74 0.64 -1.09
CA GLU A 287 12.98 -0.14 -0.93
C GLU A 287 12.74 -1.42 -0.13
N ILE A 288 12.96 -2.57 -0.76
CA ILE A 288 12.90 -3.90 -0.14
C ILE A 288 14.09 -4.76 -0.62
N PRO A 289 15.34 -4.31 -0.37
CA PRO A 289 16.54 -4.87 -1.01
C PRO A 289 16.91 -6.28 -0.51
N ALA A 290 16.37 -6.71 0.64
CA ALA A 290 16.71 -7.99 1.27
C ALA A 290 15.75 -9.14 0.93
N LEU A 291 14.75 -8.91 0.08
CA LEU A 291 13.70 -9.89 -0.21
C LEU A 291 14.14 -10.86 -1.33
N PRO A 292 14.39 -12.15 -1.03
CA PRO A 292 14.87 -13.12 -2.03
C PRO A 292 13.78 -13.61 -2.96
N SER A 293 12.53 -13.69 -2.48
CA SER A 293 11.47 -14.34 -3.24
C SER A 293 10.07 -13.87 -2.84
N ILE A 294 9.16 -13.83 -3.82
CA ILE A 294 7.72 -13.66 -3.64
C ILE A 294 7.05 -14.89 -4.25
N THR A 295 6.63 -15.84 -3.42
CA THR A 295 6.10 -17.14 -3.88
C THR A 295 4.77 -17.50 -3.25
N THR A 296 4.12 -16.56 -2.57
CA THR A 296 2.84 -16.79 -1.90
C THR A 296 2.02 -15.52 -1.91
N GLY A 297 0.72 -15.66 -2.15
CA GLY A 297 -0.22 -14.55 -2.20
C GLY A 297 -0.08 -13.67 -3.45
N ASN A 298 -1.17 -13.00 -3.80
CA ASN A 298 -1.23 -12.09 -4.93
C ASN A 298 -0.44 -10.82 -4.60
N THR A 299 0.50 -10.47 -5.48
CA THR A 299 1.34 -9.28 -5.32
C THR A 299 1.52 -8.62 -6.67
N GLN A 300 1.38 -7.30 -6.72
CA GLN A 300 1.65 -6.49 -7.90
C GLN A 300 2.76 -5.51 -7.59
N VAL A 301 3.62 -5.26 -8.58
CA VAL A 301 4.68 -4.25 -8.50
C VAL A 301 4.44 -3.22 -9.58
N GLU A 302 4.23 -1.96 -9.18
CA GLU A 302 3.96 -0.86 -10.10
C GLU A 302 4.92 0.30 -9.85
N VAL A 303 5.62 0.73 -10.89
CA VAL A 303 6.50 1.90 -10.84
C VAL A 303 5.98 2.94 -11.82
N GLU A 304 5.26 3.95 -11.34
CA GLU A 304 4.55 4.90 -12.19
C GLU A 304 5.07 6.33 -12.09
N GLY A 305 5.17 7.01 -13.22
CA GLY A 305 5.66 8.39 -13.25
C GLY A 305 7.19 8.48 -13.23
N SER A 306 7.68 9.61 -13.73
CA SER A 306 9.12 9.86 -13.82
C SER A 306 9.77 9.81 -12.46
N ILE A 307 11.03 9.36 -12.41
CA ILE A 307 11.89 9.27 -11.22
C ILE A 307 11.35 8.40 -10.06
N SER A 308 10.17 7.80 -10.22
CA SER A 308 9.67 6.79 -9.29
C SER A 308 10.57 5.56 -9.32
N HIS A 309 10.79 4.95 -8.16
CA HIS A 309 11.69 3.81 -8.04
C HIS A 309 11.14 2.74 -7.10
N VAL A 310 11.14 1.49 -7.57
CA VAL A 310 11.01 0.32 -6.70
C VAL A 310 12.34 -0.43 -6.71
N ASP A 311 12.90 -0.65 -5.53
CA ASP A 311 14.12 -1.42 -5.32
C ASP A 311 13.78 -2.78 -4.69
N LEU A 312 13.96 -3.82 -5.51
CA LEU A 312 13.86 -5.23 -5.18
C LEU A 312 15.19 -5.92 -5.50
N SER A 313 16.33 -5.27 -5.22
CA SER A 313 17.68 -5.75 -5.60
C SER A 313 18.06 -7.14 -5.04
N GLY A 314 17.31 -7.68 -4.10
CA GLY A 314 17.49 -9.03 -3.57
C GLY A 314 16.65 -10.09 -4.28
N LEU A 315 15.71 -9.71 -5.16
CA LEU A 315 14.67 -10.60 -5.65
C LEU A 315 15.18 -11.53 -6.75
N GLU A 316 15.27 -12.82 -6.43
CA GLU A 316 15.67 -13.89 -7.35
C GLU A 316 14.47 -14.64 -7.93
N ASN A 317 13.33 -14.68 -7.22
CA ASN A 317 12.16 -15.46 -7.65
C ASN A 317 10.84 -14.72 -7.41
N PHE A 318 10.02 -14.56 -8.43
CA PHE A 318 8.65 -14.07 -8.31
C PHE A 318 7.69 -15.04 -9.01
N SER A 319 6.89 -15.75 -8.20
CA SER A 319 5.92 -16.72 -8.68
C SER A 319 4.54 -16.48 -8.09
N ARG A 320 3.51 -16.58 -8.96
CA ARG A 320 2.11 -16.60 -8.51
C ARG A 320 1.71 -18.01 -8.09
N THR A 321 1.06 -18.13 -6.92
CA THR A 321 0.62 -19.44 -6.38
C THR A 321 -0.86 -19.52 -6.02
N THR A 322 -1.63 -18.45 -6.23
CA THR A 322 -3.05 -18.35 -5.86
C THR A 322 -3.91 -17.83 -7.00
N LEU A 323 -5.23 -18.03 -6.91
CA LEU A 323 -6.22 -17.50 -7.85
C LEU A 323 -6.31 -15.96 -7.70
N GLY A 324 -5.56 -15.24 -8.54
CA GLY A 324 -5.47 -13.78 -8.57
C GLY A 324 -4.51 -13.36 -9.69
N GLN A 325 -4.19 -12.06 -9.78
CA GLN A 325 -3.21 -11.55 -10.74
C GLN A 325 -1.99 -11.05 -9.99
N SER A 326 -0.81 -11.49 -10.42
CA SER A 326 0.47 -10.91 -10.05
C SER A 326 1.14 -10.42 -11.34
N PHE A 327 1.59 -9.18 -11.35
CA PHE A 327 2.28 -8.60 -12.50
C PHE A 327 3.27 -7.54 -12.04
N VAL A 328 4.18 -7.18 -12.94
CA VAL A 328 5.11 -6.07 -12.79
C VAL A 328 4.84 -5.07 -13.91
N SER A 329 4.64 -3.81 -13.57
CA SER A 329 4.50 -2.71 -14.53
C SER A 329 5.50 -1.60 -14.21
N VAL A 330 6.29 -1.21 -15.20
CA VAL A 330 7.28 -0.14 -15.08
C VAL A 330 6.96 0.93 -16.13
N GLY A 331 6.46 2.07 -15.66
CA GLY A 331 6.11 3.22 -16.48
C GLY A 331 7.32 3.97 -17.04
N SER A 332 7.06 4.87 -17.99
CA SER A 332 8.12 5.64 -18.65
C SER A 332 8.92 6.51 -17.68
N ASN A 333 10.25 6.45 -17.79
CA ASN A 333 11.20 7.15 -16.93
C ASN A 333 11.12 6.74 -15.44
N ALA A 334 10.49 5.60 -15.14
CA ALA A 334 10.51 4.97 -13.83
C ALA A 334 11.63 3.93 -13.76
N THR A 335 12.05 3.57 -12.55
CA THR A 335 13.15 2.62 -12.32
C THR A 335 12.69 1.42 -11.49
N LEU A 336 12.92 0.21 -11.99
CA LEU A 336 12.85 -1.03 -11.22
C LEU A 336 14.26 -1.57 -11.04
N SER A 337 14.67 -1.91 -9.82
CA SER A 337 15.90 -2.67 -9.57
C SER A 337 15.58 -4.06 -9.05
N LEU A 338 16.25 -5.05 -9.62
CA LEU A 338 16.13 -6.48 -9.34
C LEU A 338 17.52 -7.04 -9.00
N ALA A 339 17.61 -8.34 -8.75
CA ALA A 339 18.89 -8.99 -8.48
C ALA A 339 19.89 -8.76 -9.62
N THR A 340 21.17 -8.60 -9.25
CA THR A 340 22.28 -8.53 -10.22
C THR A 340 22.62 -9.89 -10.84
N THR A 341 21.97 -10.95 -10.37
CA THR A 341 21.96 -12.30 -10.94
C THR A 341 20.68 -12.49 -11.76
N THR A 342 20.26 -13.73 -11.98
CA THR A 342 18.97 -14.05 -12.58
C THR A 342 17.82 -13.75 -11.60
N THR A 343 16.77 -13.09 -12.10
CA THR A 343 15.44 -13.04 -11.49
C THR A 343 14.48 -13.87 -12.34
N THR A 344 13.88 -14.89 -11.74
CA THR A 344 12.94 -15.81 -12.40
C THR A 344 11.51 -15.38 -12.13
N PHE A 345 10.72 -15.26 -13.20
CA PHE A 345 9.29 -14.98 -13.16
C PHE A 345 8.51 -16.22 -13.61
N THR A 346 7.54 -16.65 -12.80
CA THR A 346 6.65 -17.77 -13.13
C THR A 346 5.21 -17.32 -12.90
N ASP A 347 4.40 -17.28 -13.96
CA ASP A 347 3.00 -16.88 -13.89
C ASP A 347 2.82 -15.43 -13.38
N VAL A 348 3.77 -14.57 -13.80
CA VAL A 348 3.86 -13.15 -13.50
C VAL A 348 4.26 -12.42 -14.78
N ASP A 349 3.36 -11.58 -15.30
CA ASP A 349 3.63 -10.79 -16.50
C ASP A 349 4.44 -9.54 -16.18
N LEU A 350 5.28 -9.12 -17.13
CA LEU A 350 6.08 -7.90 -17.06
C LEU A 350 5.67 -6.96 -18.19
N ALA A 351 5.29 -5.73 -17.83
CA ALA A 351 5.03 -4.65 -18.76
C ALA A 351 6.04 -3.51 -18.55
N ILE A 352 6.93 -3.31 -19.52
CA ILE A 352 8.01 -2.32 -19.45
C ILE A 352 7.78 -1.24 -20.51
N ALA A 353 7.44 -0.03 -20.06
CA ALA A 353 7.16 1.10 -20.94
C ALA A 353 8.43 1.72 -21.53
N ASN A 354 8.27 2.55 -22.56
CA ASN A 354 9.39 3.22 -23.21
C ASN A 354 10.14 4.12 -22.22
N ASN A 355 11.48 4.11 -22.28
CA ASN A 355 12.38 4.80 -21.35
C ASN A 355 12.25 4.38 -19.87
N ALA A 356 11.59 3.27 -19.56
CA ALA A 356 11.74 2.63 -18.25
C ALA A 356 13.18 2.15 -18.07
N ILE A 357 13.67 2.15 -16.83
CA ILE A 357 14.96 1.60 -16.46
C ILE A 357 14.72 0.34 -15.63
N VAL A 358 15.20 -0.80 -16.11
CA VAL A 358 15.22 -2.05 -15.35
C VAL A 358 16.68 -2.42 -15.10
N ASN A 359 17.11 -2.32 -13.85
CA ASN A 359 18.44 -2.76 -13.42
C ASN A 359 18.34 -4.21 -12.96
N ALA A 360 18.75 -5.16 -13.79
CA ALA A 360 18.76 -6.59 -13.49
C ALA A 360 20.00 -7.25 -14.10
N GLY A 361 20.40 -8.41 -13.58
CA GLY A 361 21.40 -9.26 -14.24
C GLY A 361 20.79 -9.96 -15.45
N GLU A 362 19.81 -10.82 -15.19
CA GLU A 362 19.07 -11.57 -16.21
C GLU A 362 17.58 -11.66 -15.83
N LEU A 363 16.70 -11.45 -16.80
CA LEU A 363 15.27 -11.74 -16.66
C LEU A 363 14.99 -13.13 -17.24
N TYR A 364 14.62 -14.09 -16.38
CA TYR A 364 14.20 -15.41 -16.81
C TYR A 364 12.67 -15.49 -16.78
N LEU A 365 12.05 -15.50 -17.96
CA LEU A 365 10.61 -15.69 -18.13
C LEU A 365 10.35 -17.19 -18.18
N ASP A 366 9.88 -17.78 -17.08
CA ASP A 366 9.60 -19.22 -17.00
C ASP A 366 8.21 -19.55 -17.55
N THR A 367 7.42 -20.35 -16.84
CA THR A 367 6.09 -20.78 -17.29
C THR A 367 5.09 -19.64 -17.07
N ASP A 368 4.23 -19.38 -18.06
CA ASP A 368 3.13 -18.40 -18.02
C ASP A 368 3.57 -16.96 -17.66
N ALA A 369 4.80 -16.57 -17.99
CA ALA A 369 5.33 -15.22 -17.73
C ALA A 369 5.58 -14.46 -19.04
N ASP A 370 4.72 -13.52 -19.39
CA ASP A 370 4.90 -12.69 -20.59
C ASP A 370 5.78 -11.47 -20.31
N LEU A 371 6.63 -11.11 -21.28
CA LEU A 371 7.28 -9.81 -21.33
C LEU A 371 6.69 -8.97 -22.46
N THR A 372 6.00 -7.90 -22.09
CA THR A 372 5.62 -6.81 -22.98
C THR A 372 6.57 -5.64 -22.77
N ALA A 373 7.43 -5.33 -23.74
CA ALA A 373 8.42 -4.26 -23.59
C ALA A 373 8.59 -3.43 -24.85
N VAL A 374 8.85 -2.13 -24.67
CA VAL A 374 9.17 -1.18 -25.75
C VAL A 374 10.30 -0.25 -25.33
N GLY A 375 11.04 0.30 -26.30
CA GLY A 375 12.20 1.15 -26.01
C GLY A 375 13.46 0.33 -25.77
N THR A 376 14.34 0.77 -24.86
CA THR A 376 15.59 0.05 -24.56
C THR A 376 15.49 -0.69 -23.24
N LEU A 377 15.84 -1.98 -23.25
CA LEU A 377 15.95 -2.83 -22.07
C LEU A 377 17.38 -3.36 -21.97
N ALA A 378 18.11 -2.96 -20.93
CA ALA A 378 19.55 -3.21 -20.78
C ALA A 378 19.86 -4.32 -19.76
N THR A 379 19.28 -5.49 -19.98
CA THR A 379 19.46 -6.71 -19.17
C THR A 379 19.44 -7.92 -20.12
N ASP A 380 20.08 -9.01 -19.70
CA ASP A 380 19.95 -10.29 -20.38
C ASP A 380 18.50 -10.79 -20.23
N VAL A 381 17.99 -11.48 -21.24
CA VAL A 381 16.63 -12.04 -21.25
C VAL A 381 16.66 -13.50 -21.71
N VAL A 382 16.12 -14.38 -20.87
CA VAL A 382 15.83 -15.76 -21.20
C VAL A 382 14.33 -15.93 -21.33
N ASN A 383 13.87 -16.24 -22.54
CA ASN A 383 12.46 -16.40 -22.87
C ASN A 383 12.05 -17.88 -22.95
N ASN A 384 11.27 -18.35 -21.97
CA ASN A 384 10.61 -19.65 -22.00
C ASN A 384 9.08 -19.54 -22.19
N HIS A 385 8.55 -18.34 -22.44
CA HIS A 385 7.12 -18.10 -22.70
C HIS A 385 6.88 -17.10 -23.84
N VAL A 386 6.47 -15.86 -23.59
CA VAL A 386 6.22 -14.88 -24.69
C VAL A 386 7.00 -13.59 -24.47
N VAL A 387 7.64 -13.12 -25.53
CA VAL A 387 8.15 -11.74 -25.63
C VAL A 387 7.40 -11.04 -26.76
N THR A 388 6.90 -9.83 -26.47
CA THR A 388 6.12 -9.00 -27.38
C THR A 388 6.39 -7.50 -27.15
N THR A 389 6.14 -6.66 -28.14
CA THR A 389 6.06 -5.19 -28.02
C THR A 389 4.67 -4.70 -27.64
N GLY A 390 3.71 -5.61 -27.46
CA GLY A 390 2.33 -5.31 -27.08
C GLY A 390 1.44 -5.00 -28.27
N ASN A 391 0.28 -4.37 -28.04
CA ASN A 391 -0.75 -4.18 -29.05
C ASN A 391 -0.49 -3.01 -30.03
N SER A 392 0.72 -2.47 -30.09
CA SER A 392 1.08 -1.37 -30.97
C SER A 392 2.37 -1.70 -31.68
N ILE A 393 2.47 -1.32 -32.94
CA ILE A 393 3.74 -1.46 -33.66
C ILE A 393 4.82 -0.66 -32.93
N ALA A 394 5.82 -1.37 -32.41
CA ALA A 394 6.88 -0.75 -31.66
C ALA A 394 8.25 -1.38 -31.95
N LEU A 395 9.25 -0.78 -31.32
CA LEU A 395 10.62 -1.26 -31.32
C LEU A 395 11.01 -1.62 -29.90
N LEU A 396 11.54 -2.82 -29.71
CA LEU A 396 12.28 -3.24 -28.53
C LEU A 396 13.77 -3.35 -28.87
N ASN A 397 14.60 -2.58 -28.18
CA ASN A 397 16.05 -2.65 -28.24
C ASN A 397 16.57 -3.35 -26.97
N LEU A 398 17.00 -4.59 -27.09
CA LEU A 398 17.60 -5.35 -26.01
C LEU A 398 19.12 -5.18 -26.06
N ALA A 399 19.66 -4.54 -25.03
CA ALA A 399 21.09 -4.25 -24.95
C ALA A 399 21.93 -5.36 -24.30
N GLY A 400 21.27 -6.39 -23.73
CA GLY A 400 21.89 -7.62 -23.22
C GLY A 400 21.76 -8.80 -24.20
N ASP A 401 22.17 -9.98 -23.74
CA ASP A 401 22.02 -11.23 -24.47
C ASP A 401 20.55 -11.70 -24.46
N TYR A 402 20.08 -12.26 -25.57
CA TYR A 402 18.74 -12.82 -25.71
C TYR A 402 18.79 -14.31 -26.00
N THR A 403 18.23 -15.12 -25.11
CA THR A 403 18.11 -16.57 -25.29
C THR A 403 16.65 -16.97 -25.32
N GLN A 404 16.16 -17.45 -26.46
CA GLN A 404 14.86 -18.09 -26.55
C GLN A 404 14.99 -19.60 -26.38
N LEU A 405 14.28 -20.15 -25.39
CA LEU A 405 14.22 -21.59 -25.13
C LEU A 405 13.15 -22.28 -26.01
N ALA A 406 13.09 -23.61 -25.93
CA ALA A 406 12.14 -24.40 -26.72
C ALA A 406 10.66 -24.11 -26.37
N GLY A 407 10.38 -23.69 -25.13
CA GLY A 407 9.04 -23.24 -24.71
C GLY A 407 8.72 -21.80 -25.11
N GLY A 408 9.74 -21.00 -25.44
CA GLY A 408 9.61 -19.59 -25.75
C GLY A 408 9.02 -19.30 -27.13
N SER A 409 8.39 -18.12 -27.22
CA SER A 409 7.77 -17.55 -28.41
C SER A 409 8.12 -16.07 -28.51
N LEU A 410 8.62 -15.66 -29.68
CA LEU A 410 8.72 -14.24 -30.04
C LEU A 410 7.49 -13.88 -30.86
N ARG A 411 6.69 -12.92 -30.41
CA ARG A 411 5.49 -12.45 -31.13
C ARG A 411 5.82 -11.21 -31.96
N VAL A 412 5.38 -11.19 -33.21
CA VAL A 412 5.56 -10.07 -34.13
C VAL A 412 4.20 -9.71 -34.73
N ASP A 413 3.65 -8.55 -34.39
CA ASP A 413 2.46 -8.02 -35.05
C ASP A 413 2.85 -7.30 -36.35
N ILE A 414 2.09 -7.56 -37.43
CA ILE A 414 2.29 -7.02 -38.78
C ILE A 414 0.99 -6.34 -39.23
N ARG A 415 1.05 -5.05 -39.55
CA ARG A 415 -0.10 -4.20 -39.93
C ARG A 415 -0.09 -3.80 -41.39
N ASP A 416 1.07 -3.44 -41.91
CA ASP A 416 1.25 -3.02 -43.28
C ASP A 416 2.69 -3.27 -43.75
N ASP A 417 2.93 -3.01 -45.04
CA ASP A 417 4.18 -3.24 -45.75
C ASP A 417 5.19 -2.08 -45.63
N HIS A 418 4.89 -1.01 -44.87
CA HIS A 418 5.80 0.13 -44.74
C HIS A 418 7.06 -0.27 -43.97
N PRO A 419 8.25 -0.17 -44.61
CA PRO A 419 9.51 -0.44 -43.93
C PRO A 419 9.66 0.47 -42.70
N ALA A 420 10.01 -0.13 -41.57
CA ALA A 420 10.26 0.51 -40.27
C ALA A 420 9.05 0.96 -39.42
N VAL A 421 7.80 0.93 -39.90
CA VAL A 421 6.62 1.29 -39.08
C VAL A 421 5.40 0.39 -39.24
N GLY A 422 5.43 -0.55 -40.19
CA GLY A 422 4.30 -1.46 -40.45
C GLY A 422 4.26 -2.70 -39.56
N PHE A 423 5.32 -3.01 -38.82
CA PHE A 423 5.43 -4.24 -38.04
C PHE A 423 6.37 -4.08 -36.82
N ASP A 424 6.19 -4.96 -35.84
CA ASP A 424 7.02 -5.00 -34.63
C ASP A 424 8.48 -5.31 -34.94
N ARG A 425 9.39 -4.63 -34.25
CA ARG A 425 10.83 -4.78 -34.45
C ARG A 425 11.55 -5.05 -33.16
N TYR A 426 12.54 -5.91 -33.26
CA TYR A 426 13.45 -6.28 -32.20
C TYR A 426 14.88 -6.01 -32.67
N THR A 427 15.61 -5.22 -31.89
CA THR A 427 17.05 -5.00 -32.09
C THR A 427 17.77 -5.60 -30.90
N MET A 428 18.67 -6.54 -31.15
CA MET A 428 19.45 -7.22 -30.13
C MET A 428 20.91 -6.81 -30.30
N THR A 429 21.47 -6.08 -29.33
CA THR A 429 22.89 -5.69 -29.41
C THR A 429 23.81 -6.74 -28.78
N GLY A 430 23.29 -7.60 -27.91
CA GLY A 430 23.99 -8.77 -27.38
C GLY A 430 23.90 -9.99 -28.29
N ASN A 431 24.38 -11.14 -27.79
CA ASN A 431 24.27 -12.42 -28.47
C ASN A 431 22.84 -12.94 -28.46
N VAL A 432 22.45 -13.61 -29.53
CA VAL A 432 21.11 -14.15 -29.75
C VAL A 432 21.20 -15.66 -29.93
N SER A 433 20.49 -16.41 -29.08
CA SER A 433 20.28 -17.86 -29.24
C SER A 433 18.81 -18.15 -29.46
N LEU A 434 18.44 -18.70 -30.61
CA LEU A 434 17.06 -18.97 -30.99
C LEU A 434 16.71 -20.47 -30.92
N ALA A 435 15.57 -20.75 -30.29
CA ALA A 435 14.84 -22.02 -30.34
C ALA A 435 13.33 -21.72 -30.31
N GLY A 436 12.49 -22.74 -30.17
CA GLY A 436 11.06 -22.55 -29.92
C GLY A 436 10.32 -21.91 -31.09
N THR A 437 9.45 -20.95 -30.82
CA THR A 437 8.47 -20.43 -31.78
C THR A 437 8.73 -18.97 -32.16
N VAL A 438 8.47 -18.61 -33.42
CA VAL A 438 8.12 -17.23 -33.79
C VAL A 438 6.67 -17.20 -34.24
N ARG A 439 5.91 -16.24 -33.74
CA ARG A 439 4.49 -16.04 -34.06
C ARG A 439 4.33 -14.73 -34.81
N LEU A 440 3.93 -14.83 -36.08
CA LEU A 440 3.69 -13.70 -36.96
C LEU A 440 2.17 -13.47 -37.03
N VAL A 441 1.72 -12.32 -36.54
CA VAL A 441 0.29 -11.99 -36.44
C VAL A 441 -0.03 -10.87 -37.40
N PHE A 442 -0.70 -11.20 -38.50
CA PHE A 442 -1.16 -10.22 -39.47
C PHE A 442 -2.44 -9.55 -38.97
N THR A 443 -2.58 -8.26 -39.23
CA THR A 443 -3.80 -7.52 -38.89
C THR A 443 -4.94 -7.98 -39.77
N PRO A 444 -6.13 -8.31 -39.21
CA PRO A 444 -7.26 -8.76 -40.01
C PRO A 444 -7.60 -7.79 -41.15
N GLY A 445 -7.62 -8.30 -42.38
CA GLY A 445 -7.90 -7.52 -43.59
C GLY A 445 -6.68 -6.88 -44.26
N PHE A 446 -5.48 -6.99 -43.69
CA PHE A 446 -4.24 -6.69 -44.40
C PHE A 446 -3.95 -7.79 -45.43
N THR A 447 -3.59 -7.39 -46.66
CA THR A 447 -3.37 -8.28 -47.80
C THR A 447 -1.93 -8.17 -48.29
N PRO A 448 -0.96 -8.83 -47.62
CA PRO A 448 0.43 -8.85 -48.09
C PRO A 448 0.57 -9.55 -49.45
N GLN A 449 1.59 -9.19 -50.21
CA GLN A 449 1.91 -9.75 -51.53
C GLN A 449 3.13 -10.65 -51.48
N THR A 450 3.20 -11.61 -52.39
CA THR A 450 4.41 -12.42 -52.59
C THR A 450 5.61 -11.52 -52.89
N GLY A 451 6.71 -11.71 -52.15
CA GLY A 451 7.92 -10.90 -52.19
C GLY A 451 7.98 -9.81 -51.11
N ASP A 452 6.89 -9.52 -50.39
CA ASP A 452 6.92 -8.61 -49.24
C ASP A 452 7.84 -9.20 -48.15
N SER A 453 8.68 -8.34 -47.56
CA SER A 453 9.71 -8.76 -46.60
C SER A 453 9.67 -7.92 -45.33
N TYR A 454 9.71 -8.59 -44.18
CA TYR A 454 9.63 -7.99 -42.84
C TYR A 454 10.88 -8.36 -42.04
N ASN A 455 11.85 -7.45 -41.96
CA ASN A 455 13.02 -7.60 -41.09
C ASN A 455 12.65 -7.26 -39.64
N PHE A 456 12.07 -8.23 -38.93
CA PHE A 456 11.56 -8.04 -37.57
C PHE A 456 12.62 -8.20 -36.49
N LEU A 457 13.76 -8.84 -36.78
CA LEU A 457 14.83 -9.05 -35.81
C LEU A 457 16.17 -8.63 -36.42
N THR A 458 16.79 -7.60 -35.86
CA THR A 458 18.13 -7.12 -36.21
C THR A 458 19.10 -7.45 -35.08
N ILE A 459 20.31 -7.91 -35.41
CA ILE A 459 21.27 -8.49 -34.49
C ILE A 459 22.64 -7.83 -34.73
N ASP A 460 23.18 -7.16 -33.71
CA ASP A 460 24.55 -6.60 -33.77
C ASP A 460 25.59 -7.57 -33.16
N GLY A 461 25.14 -8.52 -32.32
CA GLY A 461 25.96 -9.56 -31.73
C GLY A 461 26.11 -10.80 -32.62
N THR A 462 26.20 -11.97 -31.99
CA THR A 462 26.23 -13.26 -32.72
C THR A 462 24.86 -13.93 -32.73
N LEU A 463 24.50 -14.57 -33.83
CA LEU A 463 23.31 -15.42 -33.93
C LEU A 463 23.68 -16.90 -33.84
N ALA A 464 23.02 -17.62 -32.96
CA ALA A 464 23.04 -19.08 -32.86
C ALA A 464 21.62 -19.65 -32.90
N GLY A 465 21.45 -20.82 -33.51
CA GLY A 465 20.14 -21.48 -33.61
C GLY A 465 19.18 -20.82 -34.60
N GLN A 466 17.95 -21.32 -34.63
CA GLN A 466 16.84 -20.88 -35.49
C GLN A 466 15.53 -21.16 -34.75
N PHE A 467 14.46 -20.44 -35.10
CA PHE A 467 13.12 -20.81 -34.62
C PHE A 467 12.76 -22.20 -35.15
N THR A 468 12.29 -23.08 -34.26
CA THR A 468 11.88 -24.45 -34.60
C THR A 468 10.49 -24.46 -35.24
N THR A 469 9.62 -23.56 -34.79
CA THR A 469 8.23 -23.46 -35.23
C THR A 469 7.94 -22.04 -35.70
N VAL A 470 7.23 -21.91 -36.82
CA VAL A 470 6.66 -20.64 -37.30
C VAL A 470 5.16 -20.76 -37.23
N ILE A 471 4.51 -19.88 -36.45
CA ILE A 471 3.05 -19.78 -36.40
C ILE A 471 2.65 -18.50 -37.13
N ILE A 472 1.69 -18.63 -38.03
CA ILE A 472 1.16 -17.54 -38.84
C ILE A 472 -0.32 -17.38 -38.50
N GLU A 473 -0.74 -16.16 -38.17
CA GLU A 473 -2.13 -15.82 -37.88
C GLU A 473 -2.65 -14.77 -38.86
N ASN A 474 -3.89 -14.95 -39.32
CA ASN A 474 -4.61 -14.03 -40.21
C ASN A 474 -3.92 -13.73 -41.56
N LEU A 475 -3.11 -14.66 -42.07
CA LEU A 475 -2.60 -14.61 -43.44
C LEU A 475 -3.56 -15.35 -44.39
N ASP A 476 -3.70 -14.85 -45.62
CA ASP A 476 -4.50 -15.50 -46.66
C ASP A 476 -4.02 -16.93 -46.93
N ASN A 477 -4.95 -17.88 -47.06
CA ASN A 477 -4.65 -19.31 -47.24
C ASN A 477 -3.79 -19.65 -48.48
N GLY A 478 -3.63 -18.72 -49.43
CA GLY A 478 -2.77 -18.88 -50.61
C GLY A 478 -1.32 -18.44 -50.40
N LEU A 479 -1.01 -17.87 -49.23
CA LEU A 479 0.30 -17.35 -48.87
C LEU A 479 0.90 -18.12 -47.68
N SER A 480 2.22 -18.11 -47.61
CA SER A 480 3.02 -18.63 -46.51
C SER A 480 4.15 -17.66 -46.20
N VAL A 481 4.89 -17.90 -45.12
CA VAL A 481 6.11 -17.17 -44.79
C VAL A 481 7.31 -18.10 -44.86
N GLU A 482 8.39 -17.63 -45.48
CA GLU A 482 9.71 -18.23 -45.38
C GLU A 482 10.62 -17.33 -44.54
N LEU A 483 11.39 -17.92 -43.62
CA LEU A 483 12.34 -17.18 -42.79
C LEU A 483 13.75 -17.27 -43.36
N THR A 484 14.35 -16.12 -43.64
CA THR A 484 15.77 -16.02 -43.99
C THR A 484 16.56 -15.59 -42.76
N TYR A 485 17.61 -16.35 -42.44
CA TYR A 485 18.54 -16.07 -41.36
C TYR A 485 19.88 -15.60 -41.94
N THR A 486 20.28 -14.38 -41.60
CA THR A 486 21.63 -13.86 -41.88
C THR A 486 22.41 -13.75 -40.58
N SER A 487 23.67 -13.29 -40.64
CA SER A 487 24.45 -13.05 -39.42
C SER A 487 23.90 -11.90 -38.56
N ASP A 488 23.14 -10.99 -39.17
CA ASP A 488 22.70 -9.71 -38.61
C ASP A 488 21.18 -9.52 -38.60
N ALA A 489 20.40 -10.47 -39.13
CA ALA A 489 18.95 -10.33 -39.21
C ALA A 489 18.19 -11.67 -39.32
N VAL A 490 16.91 -11.62 -38.94
CA VAL A 490 15.89 -12.60 -39.34
C VAL A 490 14.77 -11.89 -40.07
N ILE A 491 14.52 -12.33 -41.30
CA ILE A 491 13.59 -11.69 -42.24
C ILE A 491 12.49 -12.68 -42.58
N ALA A 492 11.24 -12.25 -42.44
CA ALA A 492 10.07 -12.98 -42.91
C ALA A 492 9.70 -12.52 -44.32
N GLU A 493 9.78 -13.42 -45.31
CA GLU A 493 9.37 -13.15 -46.69
C GLU A 493 8.05 -13.86 -47.01
N ILE A 494 7.12 -13.15 -47.65
CA ILE A 494 5.84 -13.69 -48.09
C ILE A 494 6.04 -14.47 -49.37
N VAL A 495 5.66 -15.74 -49.35
CA VAL A 495 5.76 -16.66 -50.49
C VAL A 495 4.39 -17.24 -50.81
N SER A 496 4.20 -17.75 -52.02
CA SER A 496 3.00 -18.56 -52.33
C SER A 496 3.08 -19.90 -51.60
N VAL A 497 1.93 -20.42 -51.14
CA VAL A 497 1.88 -21.82 -50.67
C VAL A 497 2.28 -22.74 -51.83
N PRO A 498 3.17 -23.73 -51.61
CA PRO A 498 3.62 -24.66 -52.65
C PRO A 498 2.51 -25.45 -53.36
#